data_AF-A0A972ZYB9-F1
#
_entry.id   AF-A0A972ZYB9-F1
#
_cell.length_a   1.000
_cell.length_b   1.000
_cell.length_c   1.000
_cell.angle_alpha   90.00
_cell.angle_beta   90.00
_cell.angle_gamma   90.00
#
_symmetry.space_group_name_H-M   'P 1'
#
loop_
_entity.id
_entity.type
_entity.pdbx_description
1 polymer ?
#
loop_
_entity_poly.entity_id
_entity_poly.type
_entity_poly.pdbx_seq_one_letter_code
_entity_poly.pdbx_strand_id
1 'polypeptide(L)' 'SDHGCGIATKHHAHLFERFYVVDKGRSRKMGGTGLGLAIVKHIANVHGGTIQLKSEFGKGSVFTLCLPRKGRSSP' A
#
# COMPACT_ATOMS: atom_id res chain seq x y z
N SER A 1 -10.60 4.17 -0.26
CA SER A 1 -10.07 5.32 0.50
C SER A 1 -10.36 5.09 1.97
N ASP A 2 -9.60 5.72 2.86
CA ASP A 2 -9.87 5.76 4.30
C ASP A 2 -10.03 7.19 4.81
N HIS A 3 -10.57 7.34 6.03
CA HIS A 3 -10.70 8.60 6.76
C HIS A 3 -9.81 8.63 8.01
N GLY A 4 -8.70 7.88 7.98
CA GLY A 4 -7.74 7.81 9.09
C GLY A 4 -6.84 9.04 9.15
N CYS A 5 -5.78 8.96 9.96
CA CYS A 5 -4.84 10.06 10.12
C CYS A 5 -3.94 10.33 8.89
N GLY A 6 -4.07 9.56 7.81
CA GLY A 6 -3.16 9.63 6.67
C GLY A 6 -1.71 9.29 7.04
N ILE A 7 -0.80 9.51 6.08
CA ILE A 7 0.61 9.14 6.19
C ILE A 7 1.47 10.30 5.68
N ALA A 8 2.43 10.72 6.51
CA ALA A 8 3.37 11.80 6.13
C ALA A 8 4.28 11.38 4.97
N THR A 9 4.58 12.32 4.07
CA THR A 9 5.33 12.11 2.82
C THR A 9 6.68 11.42 3.00
N LYS A 10 7.37 11.70 4.11
CA LYS A 10 8.67 11.07 4.44
C LYS A 10 8.62 9.54 4.52
N HIS A 11 7.45 8.96 4.74
CA HIS A 11 7.28 7.52 4.83
C HIS A 11 6.93 6.87 3.48
N HIS A 12 6.47 7.63 2.49
CA HIS A 12 5.84 7.09 1.28
C HIS A 12 6.77 6.16 0.49
N ALA A 13 8.07 6.48 0.42
CA ALA A 13 9.07 5.66 -0.27
C ALA A 13 9.26 4.26 0.36
N HIS A 14 9.08 4.17 1.68
CA HIS A 14 9.41 2.97 2.46
C HIS A 14 8.19 2.10 2.80
N LEU A 15 6.96 2.60 2.60
CA LEU A 15 5.73 1.90 3.00
C LEU A 15 5.55 0.51 2.38
N PHE A 16 6.18 0.26 1.23
CA PHE A 16 6.13 -1.03 0.56
C PHE A 16 7.33 -1.94 0.85
N GLU A 17 8.23 -1.51 1.74
CA GLU A 17 9.32 -2.34 2.24
C GLU A 17 8.81 -3.32 3.30
N ARG A 18 9.38 -4.53 3.32
CA ARG A 18 9.03 -5.53 4.33
C ARG A 18 9.47 -5.04 5.70
N PHE A 19 8.62 -5.27 6.69
CA PHE A 19 8.86 -4.90 8.09
C PHE A 19 8.89 -3.39 8.38
N TYR A 20 8.58 -2.55 7.39
CA TYR A 20 8.45 -1.12 7.61
C TYR A 20 7.14 -0.79 8.34
N VAL A 21 7.25 0.01 9.40
CA VAL A 21 6.14 0.45 10.22
C VAL A 21 6.37 1.91 10.61
N VAL A 22 5.41 2.79 10.28
CA VAL A 22 5.50 4.24 10.52
C VAL A 22 5.57 4.58 12.02
N ASP A 23 4.79 3.88 12.84
CA ASP A 23 4.77 4.07 14.29
C ASP A 23 4.85 2.74 15.03
N LYS A 24 6.04 2.46 15.59
CA LYS A 24 6.32 1.26 16.39
C LYS A 24 5.54 1.24 17.71
N GLY A 25 5.12 2.41 18.22
CA GLY A 25 4.35 2.54 19.46
C GLY A 25 2.91 2.07 19.32
N ARG A 26 2.25 2.41 18.20
CA ARG A 26 0.89 1.96 17.87
C ARG A 26 0.85 0.52 17.36
N SER A 27 1.85 0.10 16.57
CA SER A 27 1.89 -1.26 16.00
C SER A 27 2.02 -2.36 17.05
N ARG A 28 2.64 -2.08 18.21
CA ARG A 28 2.70 -3.04 19.33
C ARG A 28 1.35 -3.34 19.97
N LYS A 29 0.38 -2.41 19.91
CA LYS A 29 -0.99 -2.62 20.39
C LYS A 29 -1.91 -3.28 19.36
N MET A 30 -1.62 -3.15 18.06
CA MET A 30 -2.46 -3.67 16.96
C MET A 30 -1.85 -4.84 16.17
N GLY A 31 -0.62 -5.26 16.45
CA GLY A 31 -0.03 -6.49 15.90
C GLY A 31 0.42 -6.43 14.44
N GLY A 32 0.88 -5.27 13.95
CA GLY A 32 1.35 -5.13 12.57
C GLY A 32 2.83 -5.50 12.38
N THR A 33 3.13 -6.55 11.62
CA THR A 33 4.51 -6.94 11.24
C THR A 33 5.10 -6.08 10.10
N GLY A 34 4.32 -5.21 9.47
CA GLY A 34 4.77 -4.41 8.32
C GLY A 34 4.92 -5.22 7.02
N LEU A 35 4.24 -6.36 6.88
CA LEU A 35 4.33 -7.20 5.68
C LEU A 35 3.23 -6.95 4.65
N GLY A 36 2.07 -6.41 5.06
CA GLY A 36 0.89 -6.32 4.21
C GLY A 36 1.13 -5.60 2.87
N LEU A 37 1.64 -4.36 2.91
CA LEU A 37 1.88 -3.58 1.69
C LEU A 37 2.99 -4.17 0.81
N ALA A 38 4.01 -4.79 1.40
CA ALA A 38 5.05 -5.49 0.66
C ALA A 38 4.48 -6.70 -0.10
N ILE A 39 3.57 -7.45 0.51
CA ILE A 39 2.85 -8.57 -0.13
C ILE A 39 1.99 -8.03 -1.28
N VAL A 40 1.22 -6.97 -1.07
CA VAL A 40 0.37 -6.38 -2.11
C VAL A 40 1.20 -5.91 -3.30
N LYS A 41 2.33 -5.22 -3.08
CA LYS A 41 3.23 -4.80 -4.15
C LYS A 41 3.77 -6.00 -4.93
N HIS A 42 4.16 -7.07 -4.25
CA HIS A 42 4.62 -8.29 -4.91
C HIS A 42 3.53 -8.93 -5.77
N ILE A 43 2.32 -9.10 -5.23
CA ILE A 43 1.18 -9.67 -5.96
C ILE A 43 0.83 -8.80 -7.18
N ALA A 44 0.78 -7.47 -7.02
CA ALA A 44 0.52 -6.55 -8.13
C ALA A 44 1.55 -6.75 -9.26
N ASN A 45 2.84 -6.80 -8.93
CA ASN A 45 3.92 -7.00 -9.89
C ASN A 45 3.81 -8.35 -10.62
N VAL A 46 3.51 -9.44 -9.90
CA VAL A 46 3.33 -10.78 -10.49
C VAL A 46 2.18 -10.79 -11.50
N HIS A 47 1.16 -9.97 -11.29
CA HIS A 47 0.03 -9.81 -12.21
C HIS A 47 0.26 -8.75 -13.31
N GLY A 48 1.49 -8.24 -13.46
CA GLY A 48 1.82 -7.18 -14.42
C GLY A 48 1.17 -5.83 -14.11
N GLY A 49 0.71 -5.65 -12.87
CA GLY A 49 0.08 -4.43 -12.39
C GLY A 49 1.00 -3.53 -11.57
N THR A 50 0.41 -2.48 -11.02
CA THR A 50 1.08 -1.50 -10.16
C THR A 50 0.20 -1.13 -8.97
N ILE A 51 0.83 -0.69 -7.88
CA ILE A 51 0.15 -0.09 -6.74
C ILE A 51 0.65 1.34 -6.52
N GLN A 52 -0.27 2.26 -6.25
CA GLN A 52 0.01 3.66 -5.99
C GLN A 52 -0.58 4.08 -4.63
N LEU A 53 0.02 5.09 -4.02
CA LEU A 53 -0.46 5.73 -2.80
C LEU A 53 -0.71 7.21 -3.06
N LYS A 54 -1.88 7.70 -2.64
CA LYS A 54 -2.16 9.11 -2.40
C LYS A 54 -2.56 9.27 -0.94
N SER A 55 -1.80 10.02 -0.18
CA SER A 55 -2.06 10.20 1.26
C SER A 55 -1.55 11.56 1.70
N GLU A 56 -2.29 12.18 2.62
CA GLU A 56 -1.91 13.40 3.28
C GLU A 56 -2.21 13.26 4.78
N PHE A 57 -1.26 13.69 5.62
CA PHE A 57 -1.44 13.62 7.06
C PHE A 57 -2.65 14.46 7.50
N GLY A 58 -3.52 13.88 8.32
CA GLY A 58 -4.79 14.46 8.75
C GLY A 58 -5.96 14.31 7.78
N LYS A 59 -5.75 13.81 6.55
CA LYS A 59 -6.83 13.66 5.54
C LYS A 59 -7.16 12.22 5.15
N GLY A 60 -6.34 11.25 5.55
CA GLY A 60 -6.51 9.83 5.20
C GLY A 60 -5.65 9.39 4.03
N SER A 61 -5.88 8.18 3.55
CA SER A 61 -5.10 7.57 2.45
C SER A 61 -5.97 6.88 1.40
N VAL A 62 -5.41 6.80 0.20
CA VAL A 62 -5.97 6.07 -0.94
C VAL A 62 -4.86 5.22 -1.53
N PHE A 63 -5.08 3.90 -1.55
CA PHE A 63 -4.25 2.95 -2.28
C PHE A 63 -4.98 2.55 -3.56
N THR A 64 -4.29 2.60 -4.69
CA THR A 64 -4.86 2.30 -6.00
C THR A 64 -4.08 1.14 -6.62
N LEU A 65 -4.77 0.04 -6.91
CA LEU A 65 -4.21 -1.11 -7.62
C LEU A 65 -4.65 -1.05 -9.09
N CYS A 66 -3.70 -1.00 -10.00
CA CYS A 66 -3.93 -1.03 -11.44
C CYS A 66 -3.46 -2.37 -12.00
N LEU A 67 -4.36 -3.15 -12.60
CA LEU A 67 -4.05 -4.42 -13.22
C LEU A 67 -4.31 -4.35 -14.73
N PRO A 68 -3.49 -5.02 -15.57
CA PRO A 68 -3.77 -5.12 -16.99
C PRO A 68 -5.08 -5.88 -17.17
N ARG A 69 -5.99 -5.32 -17.97
CA ARG A 69 -7.17 -6.05 -18.40
C ARG A 69 -6.68 -7.12 -19.37
N LYS A 70 -6.80 -8.41 -19.02
CA LYS A 70 -6.62 -9.48 -20.02
C LYS A 70 -7.49 -9.11 -21.21
N GLY A 71 -6.87 -8.94 -22.37
CA GLY A 71 -7.62 -8.71 -23.60
C GLY A 71 -8.68 -9.79 -23.70
N ARG A 72 -9.90 -9.43 -24.13
CA ARG A 72 -10.76 -10.45 -24.73
C ARG A 72 -9.88 -11.09 -25.79
N SER A 73 -9.54 -12.37 -25.61
CA SER A 73 -9.04 -13.18 -26.71
C SER A 73 -10.10 -13.04 -27.79
N SER A 74 -9.83 -12.21 -28.79
CA SER A 74 -10.62 -12.25 -30.02
C SER A 74 -10.50 -13.67 -30.56
N PRO A 75 -11.62 -14.28 -30.98
CA PRO A 75 -11.61 -15.63 -31.56
C PRO A 75 -10.73 -15.69 -32.81
#